data_AF-A0A814Q4U0-F1
#
_entry.id   AF-A0A814Q4U0-F1
#
_cell.length_a   1.000
_cell.length_b   1.000
_cell.length_c   1.000
_cell.angle_alpha   90.00
_cell.angle_beta   90.00
_cell.angle_gamma   90.00
#
_symmetry.space_group_name_H-M   'P 1'
#
loop_
_entity.id
_entity.type
_entity.pdbx_description
1 polymer ?
#
loop_
_entity_poly.entity_id
_entity_poly.type
_entity_poly.pdbx_seq_one_letter_code
_entity_poly.pdbx_strand_id
1 'polypeptide(L)'
;SVIVIELLTKSKSITTTIGTTTETTITTETTITTEITTTTETATTTETTTTTTTTTSTSTTTTASTTTTTTATTTSTTTTTTSTTTTSTTTGTTKTTTTSTTTTTLFISYANMVVNGDGETGSCATDSSITSPTGWNSDGEITQLAYNNSVIYSRVKTIPATANAGNCLFYGNTDANTSIWQTINLTNYADSSLIDSQTVKFNLSAWLGGFSTHNDTATVFITFFDQNNQKVGNVSSIGPVTNTDRQNVTSFLFRQTTGLVPAGARSVTVFVVISRSIGPISDGYADNINVFLYQ
;
A
#
# COMPACT_ATOMS: atom_id res chain seq x y z
N SER A 1 -30.22 -18.89 16.40
CA SER A 1 -30.03 -20.25 16.93
C SER A 1 -28.87 -20.87 16.18
N VAL A 2 -27.77 -21.21 16.86
CA VAL A 2 -26.61 -21.88 16.23
C VAL A 2 -26.81 -23.38 16.39
N ILE A 3 -26.86 -24.11 15.27
CA ILE A 3 -26.86 -25.57 15.26
C ILE A 3 -25.39 -26.00 15.20
N VAL A 4 -24.93 -26.76 16.21
CA VAL A 4 -23.61 -27.40 16.19
C VAL A 4 -23.76 -28.73 15.45
N ILE A 5 -22.99 -28.92 14.38
CA ILE A 5 -22.91 -30.21 13.66
C ILE A 5 -21.56 -30.84 13.98
N GLU A 6 -21.60 -32.07 14.50
CA GLU A 6 -20.44 -32.85 14.90
C GLU A 6 -19.74 -33.48 13.67
N LEU A 7 -18.41 -33.41 13.62
CA LEU A 7 -17.61 -33.87 12.48
C LEU A 7 -17.43 -35.41 12.53
N LEU A 8 -17.99 -36.14 11.57
CA LEU A 8 -17.76 -37.60 11.42
C LEU A 8 -16.66 -37.86 10.40
N THR A 9 -15.50 -38.34 10.86
CA THR A 9 -14.40 -38.80 10.00
C THR A 9 -14.59 -40.29 9.69
N LYS A 10 -14.51 -40.69 8.42
CA LYS A 10 -14.60 -42.11 8.02
C LYS A 10 -13.29 -42.53 7.36
N SER A 11 -12.56 -43.45 7.98
CA SER A 11 -11.33 -44.01 7.42
C SER A 11 -11.60 -45.34 6.70
N LYS A 12 -10.99 -45.55 5.53
CA LYS A 12 -11.04 -46.83 4.81
C LYS A 12 -9.60 -47.35 4.61
N SER A 13 -9.32 -48.55 5.10
CA SER A 13 -8.05 -49.23 4.91
C SER A 13 -8.14 -50.19 3.72
N ILE A 14 -7.14 -50.18 2.85
CA ILE A 14 -6.97 -51.19 1.80
C ILE A 14 -5.66 -51.91 2.06
N THR A 15 -5.73 -53.24 2.11
CA THR A 15 -4.58 -54.12 2.34
C THR A 15 -4.35 -54.91 1.06
N THR A 16 -3.15 -54.79 0.48
CA THR A 16 -2.75 -55.55 -0.69
C THR A 16 -1.59 -56.46 -0.31
N THR A 17 -1.68 -57.74 -0.64
CA THR A 17 -0.62 -58.73 -0.37
C THR A 17 -0.03 -59.21 -1.68
N ILE A 18 1.29 -59.09 -1.83
CA ILE A 18 2.05 -59.67 -2.95
C ILE A 18 3.23 -60.44 -2.36
N GLY A 19 3.21 -61.77 -2.49
CA GLY A 19 4.24 -62.64 -1.91
C GLY A 19 4.20 -62.69 -0.37
N THR A 20 5.37 -62.69 0.28
CA THR A 20 5.49 -62.80 1.75
C THR A 20 5.46 -61.46 2.49
N THR A 21 5.17 -60.35 1.80
CA THR A 21 5.21 -58.99 2.36
C THR A 21 3.81 -58.38 2.36
N THR A 22 3.38 -57.86 3.50
CA THR A 22 2.09 -57.18 3.68
C THR A 22 2.32 -55.68 3.81
N GLU A 23 1.76 -54.89 2.90
CA GLU A 23 1.72 -53.43 2.99
C GLU A 23 0.27 -52.97 3.25
N THR A 24 0.10 -52.09 4.24
CA THR A 24 -1.21 -51.51 4.59
C THR A 24 -1.17 -50.03 4.28
N THR A 25 -2.00 -49.58 3.35
CA THR A 25 -2.12 -48.17 3.00
C THR A 25 -3.39 -47.62 3.62
N ILE A 26 -3.26 -46.61 4.48
CA ILE A 26 -4.38 -45.90 5.11
C ILE A 26 -4.62 -44.63 4.31
N THR A 27 -5.80 -44.52 3.70
CA THR A 27 -6.22 -43.31 3.00
C THR A 27 -7.26 -42.60 3.86
N THR A 28 -6.93 -41.39 4.33
CA THR A 28 -7.86 -40.49 5.02
C THR A 28 -8.52 -39.56 4.01
N GLU A 29 -9.83 -39.71 3.80
CA GLU A 29 -10.65 -38.74 3.07
C GLU A 29 -11.18 -37.70 4.06
N THR A 30 -10.82 -36.42 3.85
CA THR A 30 -11.37 -35.29 4.60
C THR A 30 -12.49 -34.67 3.78
N THR A 31 -13.75 -34.83 4.20
CA THR A 31 -14.89 -34.16 3.56
C THR A 31 -15.00 -32.74 4.10
N ILE A 32 -14.67 -31.73 3.28
CA ILE A 32 -14.91 -30.31 3.61
C ILE A 32 -16.38 -30.02 3.31
N THR A 33 -17.15 -29.67 4.35
CA THR A 33 -18.52 -29.20 4.19
C THR A 33 -18.50 -27.68 4.19
N THR A 34 -18.83 -27.07 3.05
CA THR A 34 -18.96 -25.62 2.90
C THR A 34 -20.28 -25.16 3.52
N GLU A 35 -20.25 -24.23 4.48
CA GLU A 35 -21.45 -23.53 4.94
C GLU A 35 -22.00 -22.65 3.81
N ILE A 36 -23.25 -22.89 3.41
CA ILE A 36 -23.97 -22.06 2.43
C ILE A 36 -24.87 -21.12 3.24
N THR A 37 -24.55 -19.83 3.26
CA THR A 37 -25.44 -18.79 3.79
C THR A 37 -26.41 -18.36 2.69
N THR A 38 -27.67 -18.80 2.80
CA THR A 38 -28.73 -18.41 1.87
C THR A 38 -29.21 -16.99 2.17
N THR A 39 -28.97 -16.04 1.26
CA THR A 39 -29.67 -14.75 1.27
C THR A 39 -30.57 -14.71 0.05
N THR A 40 -31.87 -14.56 0.29
CA THR A 40 -32.92 -14.50 -0.74
C THR A 40 -32.85 -13.15 -1.45
N GLU A 41 -32.54 -13.13 -2.75
CA GLU A 41 -32.79 -11.96 -3.60
C GLU A 41 -33.67 -12.38 -4.77
N THR A 42 -34.83 -11.72 -4.87
CA THR A 42 -35.86 -11.97 -5.88
C THR A 42 -35.48 -11.23 -7.16
N ALA A 43 -35.66 -11.89 -8.30
CA ALA A 43 -35.25 -11.44 -9.61
C ALA A 43 -36.08 -10.27 -10.20
N THR A 44 -35.48 -9.70 -11.26
CA THR A 44 -36.08 -9.11 -12.48
C THR A 44 -36.22 -7.59 -12.51
N THR A 45 -35.50 -6.93 -13.44
CA THR A 45 -36.00 -6.45 -14.75
C THR A 45 -35.20 -5.22 -15.20
N THR A 46 -34.69 -5.27 -16.42
CA THR A 46 -34.11 -4.15 -17.16
C THR A 46 -35.20 -3.13 -17.50
N GLU A 47 -35.11 -1.87 -17.06
CA GLU A 47 -35.80 -0.76 -17.73
C GLU A 47 -34.98 0.53 -17.75
N THR A 48 -34.86 1.04 -18.97
CA THR A 48 -34.35 2.32 -19.42
C THR A 48 -35.03 3.49 -18.70
N THR A 49 -34.27 4.33 -17.99
CA THR A 49 -34.83 5.56 -17.42
C THR A 49 -34.89 6.65 -18.49
N THR A 50 -36.09 6.83 -19.06
CA THR A 50 -36.52 8.07 -19.69
C THR A 50 -36.93 9.04 -18.60
N THR A 51 -36.29 10.21 -18.52
CA THR A 51 -36.72 11.25 -17.56
C THR A 51 -37.93 11.98 -18.13
N THR A 52 -39.10 11.67 -17.58
CA THR A 52 -40.35 12.41 -17.78
C THR A 52 -40.38 13.64 -16.88
N THR A 53 -40.52 14.81 -17.48
CA THR A 53 -40.76 16.09 -16.79
C THR A 53 -42.21 16.14 -16.31
N THR A 54 -42.44 16.20 -15.00
CA THR A 54 -43.76 16.48 -14.42
C THR A 54 -43.93 17.99 -14.22
N THR A 55 -44.84 18.59 -14.98
CA THR A 55 -45.44 19.90 -14.72
C THR A 55 -46.79 19.71 -14.02
N THR A 56 -47.05 20.43 -12.92
CA THR A 56 -48.37 20.82 -12.35
C THR A 56 -48.08 21.62 -11.07
N SER A 57 -48.70 22.74 -10.68
CA SER A 57 -49.47 23.82 -11.31
C SER A 57 -49.51 24.99 -10.31
N THR A 58 -49.26 26.19 -10.82
CA THR A 58 -49.88 27.50 -10.52
C THR A 58 -50.45 27.81 -9.12
N SER A 59 -49.91 28.84 -8.44
CA SER A 59 -50.68 30.06 -8.10
C SER A 59 -49.76 31.21 -7.64
N THR A 60 -50.28 32.42 -7.82
CA THR A 60 -49.66 33.74 -8.01
C THR A 60 -49.17 34.45 -6.75
N THR A 61 -48.02 35.15 -6.80
CA THR A 61 -47.90 36.58 -6.45
C THR A 61 -46.52 37.16 -6.83
N THR A 62 -46.53 38.39 -7.32
CA THR A 62 -45.42 39.23 -7.79
C THR A 62 -44.36 39.49 -6.72
N THR A 63 -43.05 39.38 -7.05
CA THR A 63 -41.94 40.33 -6.74
C THR A 63 -40.57 39.73 -7.10
N ALA A 64 -39.72 40.55 -7.74
CA ALA A 64 -38.29 40.37 -8.07
C ALA A 64 -37.89 39.16 -8.95
N SER A 65 -37.51 39.46 -10.20
CA SER A 65 -36.90 38.49 -11.12
C SER A 65 -35.41 38.36 -10.79
N THR A 66 -35.01 37.31 -10.07
CA THR A 66 -33.60 36.92 -9.88
C THR A 66 -33.20 35.92 -10.96
N THR A 67 -32.39 36.35 -11.93
CA THR A 67 -31.78 35.46 -12.93
C THR A 67 -30.52 34.82 -12.36
N THR A 68 -30.49 33.49 -12.25
CA THR A 68 -29.31 32.73 -11.80
C THR A 68 -28.72 31.98 -12.99
N THR A 69 -27.45 32.23 -13.31
CA THR A 69 -26.74 31.55 -14.41
C THR A 69 -25.60 30.72 -13.84
N THR A 70 -25.64 29.40 -14.03
CA THR A 70 -24.59 28.46 -13.58
C THR A 70 -23.80 27.98 -14.79
N THR A 71 -22.47 28.09 -14.76
CA THR A 71 -21.59 27.58 -15.82
C THR A 71 -20.55 26.64 -15.19
N ALA A 72 -20.52 25.39 -15.62
CA ALA A 72 -19.53 24.40 -15.20
C ALA A 72 -18.59 24.06 -16.36
N THR A 73 -17.29 23.88 -16.08
CA THR A 73 -16.27 23.51 -17.07
C THR A 73 -15.39 22.42 -16.47
N THR A 74 -15.19 21.31 -17.18
CA THR A 74 -14.54 20.09 -16.67
C THR A 74 -13.20 19.80 -17.34
N THR A 75 -12.13 19.70 -16.54
CA THR A 75 -10.87 19.02 -16.88
C THR A 75 -10.32 18.36 -15.61
N SER A 76 -9.70 17.18 -15.74
CA SER A 76 -9.14 16.34 -14.67
C SER A 76 -8.33 17.13 -13.62
N THR A 77 -8.52 16.81 -12.33
CA THR A 77 -8.40 17.65 -11.12
C THR A 77 -9.62 18.57 -10.92
N THR A 78 -10.64 18.03 -10.24
CA THR A 78 -11.99 18.59 -10.16
C THR A 78 -12.09 19.83 -9.26
N THR A 79 -11.45 20.94 -9.64
CA THR A 79 -11.78 22.24 -9.04
C THR A 79 -13.12 22.70 -9.64
N THR A 80 -14.21 22.53 -8.89
CA THR A 80 -15.51 23.06 -9.31
C THR A 80 -15.63 24.49 -8.81
N THR A 81 -15.46 25.44 -9.72
CA THR A 81 -15.75 26.86 -9.43
C THR A 81 -17.23 27.11 -9.72
N THR A 82 -18.04 27.28 -8.69
CA THR A 82 -19.44 27.71 -8.84
C THR A 82 -19.52 29.21 -8.59
N SER A 83 -19.76 29.96 -9.66
CA SER A 83 -20.05 31.39 -9.58
C SER A 83 -21.56 31.59 -9.58
N THR A 84 -22.09 32.24 -8.54
CA THR A 84 -23.50 32.63 -8.49
C THR A 84 -23.61 34.14 -8.63
N THR A 85 -24.16 34.59 -9.77
CA THR A 85 -24.46 36.00 -10.00
C THR A 85 -25.89 36.28 -9.56
N THR A 86 -26.08 37.14 -8.56
CA THR A 86 -27.40 37.60 -8.16
C THR A 86 -27.58 39.05 -8.59
N THR A 87 -28.51 39.31 -9.50
CA THR A 87 -28.87 40.67 -9.94
C THR A 87 -30.16 41.08 -9.24
N SER A 88 -30.10 42.14 -8.44
CA SER A 88 -31.30 42.75 -7.84
C SER A 88 -31.48 44.16 -8.39
N THR A 89 -32.64 44.43 -8.96
CA THR A 89 -33.04 45.75 -9.49
C THR A 89 -34.06 46.38 -8.55
N THR A 90 -33.67 47.50 -7.93
CA THR A 90 -34.59 48.44 -7.28
C THR A 90 -34.46 49.78 -7.99
N THR A 91 -35.59 50.45 -8.24
CA THR A 91 -35.77 51.66 -9.05
C THR A 91 -34.58 52.63 -8.94
N GLY A 92 -33.74 52.66 -9.97
CA GLY A 92 -32.68 53.64 -10.16
C GLY A 92 -31.24 53.22 -9.88
N THR A 93 -30.94 52.01 -9.38
CA THR A 93 -29.54 51.56 -9.20
C THR A 93 -29.39 50.03 -9.29
N THR A 94 -28.52 49.55 -10.19
CA THR A 94 -28.19 48.11 -10.31
C THR A 94 -26.98 47.79 -9.45
N LYS A 95 -27.13 46.91 -8.45
CA LYS A 95 -26.03 46.38 -7.65
C LYS A 95 -25.77 44.92 -8.02
N THR A 96 -24.65 44.67 -8.69
CA THR A 96 -24.20 43.31 -9.02
C THR A 96 -23.30 42.81 -7.89
N THR A 97 -23.67 41.70 -7.25
CA THR A 97 -22.81 41.02 -6.27
C THR A 97 -22.47 39.63 -6.81
N THR A 98 -21.20 39.42 -7.14
CA THR A 98 -20.69 38.11 -7.56
C THR A 98 -20.12 37.41 -6.35
N THR A 99 -20.74 36.32 -5.92
CA THR A 99 -20.16 35.44 -4.89
C THR A 99 -19.61 34.22 -5.61
N SER A 100 -18.29 34.04 -5.54
CA SER A 100 -17.63 32.83 -6.01
C SER A 100 -17.39 31.92 -4.82
N THR A 101 -17.97 30.73 -4.85
CA THR A 101 -17.69 29.67 -3.88
C THR A 101 -16.84 28.62 -4.58
N THR A 102 -15.57 28.56 -4.22
CA THR A 102 -14.67 27.49 -4.65
C THR A 102 -14.88 26.30 -3.72
N THR A 103 -15.43 25.21 -4.26
CA THR A 103 -15.45 23.93 -3.54
C THR A 103 -14.23 23.15 -3.98
N THR A 104 -13.21 23.09 -3.12
CA THR A 104 -12.03 22.25 -3.35
C THR A 104 -12.40 20.81 -3.03
N THR A 105 -12.38 19.93 -4.05
CA THR A 105 -12.48 18.49 -3.81
C THR A 105 -11.18 18.03 -3.17
N LEU A 106 -11.25 17.46 -1.96
CA LEU A 106 -10.09 16.92 -1.30
C LEU A 106 -9.66 15.60 -1.97
N PHE A 107 -8.36 15.34 -2.05
CA PHE A 107 -7.77 14.16 -2.68
C PHE A 107 -6.85 13.39 -1.73
N ILE A 108 -6.82 12.07 -1.97
CA ILE A 108 -5.83 11.15 -1.44
C ILE A 108 -5.49 10.14 -2.54
N SER A 109 -4.21 9.90 -2.77
CA SER A 109 -3.68 8.97 -3.76
C SER A 109 -3.30 7.66 -3.06
N TYR A 110 -3.83 6.56 -3.57
CA TYR A 110 -3.54 5.19 -3.10
C TYR A 110 -2.35 4.55 -3.83
N ALA A 111 -1.45 5.36 -4.41
CA ALA A 111 -0.26 4.87 -5.08
C ALA A 111 0.88 4.61 -4.08
N ASN A 112 1.78 3.66 -4.41
CA ASN A 112 3.02 3.51 -3.64
C ASN A 112 3.85 4.78 -3.81
N MET A 113 4.19 5.41 -2.70
CA MET A 113 4.93 6.65 -2.65
C MET A 113 6.44 6.46 -2.87
N VAL A 114 6.94 5.24 -2.66
CA VAL A 114 8.35 4.88 -2.74
C VAL A 114 8.72 4.60 -4.19
N VAL A 115 9.62 5.40 -4.77
CA VAL A 115 10.14 5.14 -6.12
C VAL A 115 11.15 3.99 -6.05
N ASN A 116 11.09 3.06 -7.00
CA ASN A 116 11.99 1.90 -7.03
C ASN A 116 12.04 1.18 -5.67
N GLY A 117 10.89 1.02 -5.01
CA GLY A 117 10.79 0.26 -3.76
C GLY A 117 10.91 -1.25 -3.97
N ASP A 118 10.66 -1.71 -5.18
CA ASP A 118 10.79 -3.07 -5.68
C ASP A 118 12.18 -3.37 -6.28
N GLY A 119 13.07 -2.37 -6.40
CA GLY A 119 14.41 -2.58 -6.93
C GLY A 119 14.49 -2.84 -8.44
N GLU A 120 13.40 -2.70 -9.19
CA GLU A 120 13.32 -3.05 -10.62
C GLU A 120 13.67 -1.90 -11.57
N THR A 121 13.95 -0.71 -11.03
CA THR A 121 14.39 0.44 -11.83
C THR A 121 15.91 0.49 -11.89
N GLY A 122 16.45 0.55 -13.10
CA GLY A 122 17.90 0.57 -13.36
C GLY A 122 18.52 -0.83 -13.37
N SER A 123 19.86 -0.88 -13.35
CA SER A 123 20.61 -2.13 -13.43
C SER A 123 20.70 -2.81 -12.07
N CYS A 124 20.79 -4.14 -12.08
CA CYS A 124 21.03 -4.94 -10.88
C CYS A 124 22.36 -5.67 -11.01
N ALA A 125 23.15 -5.66 -9.95
CA ALA A 125 24.46 -6.30 -9.95
C ALA A 125 24.32 -7.80 -10.20
N THR A 126 25.02 -8.32 -11.20
CA THR A 126 25.05 -9.75 -11.58
C THR A 126 26.36 -10.45 -11.21
N ASP A 127 27.33 -9.67 -10.73
CA ASP A 127 28.62 -10.08 -10.19
C ASP A 127 28.83 -9.47 -8.79
N SER A 128 30.08 -9.36 -8.33
CA SER A 128 30.43 -8.77 -7.04
C SER A 128 30.50 -7.23 -7.04
N SER A 129 30.08 -6.56 -8.11
CA SER A 129 30.10 -5.10 -8.18
C SER A 129 29.07 -4.48 -7.23
N ILE A 130 29.37 -3.25 -6.80
CA ILE A 130 28.43 -2.43 -6.05
C ILE A 130 27.60 -1.65 -7.06
N THR A 131 26.29 -1.83 -7.03
CA THR A 131 25.33 -1.08 -7.85
C THR A 131 24.37 -0.35 -6.92
N SER A 132 24.53 0.96 -6.78
CA SER A 132 23.67 1.78 -5.92
C SER A 132 22.20 1.72 -6.40
N PRO A 133 21.23 1.57 -5.48
CA PRO A 133 19.81 1.58 -5.82
C PRO A 133 19.35 2.84 -6.56
N THR A 134 18.74 2.67 -7.73
CA THR A 134 18.30 3.80 -8.55
C THR A 134 17.19 4.58 -7.84
N GLY A 135 17.27 5.92 -7.82
CA GLY A 135 16.24 6.77 -7.20
C GLY A 135 16.33 6.88 -5.67
N TRP A 136 17.33 6.25 -5.05
CA TRP A 136 17.60 6.35 -3.62
C TRP A 136 18.89 7.15 -3.38
N ASN A 137 18.94 7.87 -2.26
CA ASN A 137 20.22 8.24 -1.66
C ASN A 137 20.79 7.03 -0.92
N SER A 138 22.11 6.95 -0.79
CA SER A 138 22.77 5.82 -0.15
C SER A 138 23.95 6.24 0.71
N ASP A 139 24.20 5.48 1.77
CA ASP A 139 25.41 5.52 2.59
C ASP A 139 25.94 4.09 2.78
N GLY A 140 27.21 3.88 2.46
CA GLY A 140 27.83 2.57 2.35
C GLY A 140 27.50 1.77 1.08
N GLU A 141 27.74 0.47 1.12
CA GLU A 141 27.74 -0.43 -0.05
C GLU A 141 26.42 -1.16 -0.37
N ILE A 142 25.28 -0.70 0.16
CA ILE A 142 23.97 -1.25 -0.18
C ILE A 142 23.80 -1.33 -1.69
N THR A 143 23.46 -2.53 -2.16
CA THR A 143 23.52 -2.89 -3.57
C THR A 143 22.14 -3.37 -4.03
N GLN A 144 21.69 -2.81 -5.16
CA GLN A 144 20.60 -3.39 -5.96
C GLN A 144 21.15 -4.60 -6.70
N LEU A 145 20.83 -5.79 -6.20
CA LEU A 145 21.45 -7.04 -6.55
C LEU A 145 20.45 -7.93 -7.29
N ALA A 146 20.87 -8.61 -8.36
CA ALA A 146 20.00 -9.52 -9.07
C ALA A 146 19.75 -10.80 -8.24
N TYR A 147 18.52 -11.29 -8.18
CA TYR A 147 18.18 -12.57 -7.53
C TYR A 147 18.95 -13.76 -8.13
N ASN A 148 19.29 -13.70 -9.41
CA ASN A 148 20.05 -14.74 -10.11
C ASN A 148 21.58 -14.55 -10.02
N ASN A 149 22.07 -13.59 -9.23
CA ASN A 149 23.49 -13.29 -9.11
C ASN A 149 24.27 -14.50 -8.59
N SER A 150 25.33 -14.90 -9.31
CA SER A 150 26.12 -16.10 -9.01
C SER A 150 26.81 -16.11 -7.63
N VAL A 151 27.09 -14.94 -7.05
CA VAL A 151 27.71 -14.78 -5.72
C VAL A 151 26.72 -15.13 -4.60
N ILE A 152 25.43 -14.89 -4.82
CA ILE A 152 24.36 -15.11 -3.84
C ILE A 152 23.32 -16.14 -4.31
N TYR A 153 23.52 -16.79 -5.46
CA TYR A 153 22.53 -17.69 -6.07
C TYR A 153 22.15 -18.86 -5.16
N SER A 154 23.11 -19.39 -4.40
CA SER A 154 22.88 -20.40 -3.35
C SER A 154 22.32 -19.83 -2.05
N ARG A 155 22.31 -18.50 -1.92
CA ARG A 155 22.03 -17.73 -0.71
C ARG A 155 20.68 -17.05 -0.71
N VAL A 156 20.07 -16.85 -1.88
CA VAL A 156 18.73 -16.28 -2.06
C VAL A 156 17.83 -17.31 -2.74
N LYS A 157 17.57 -18.41 -2.03
CA LYS A 157 16.59 -19.40 -2.52
C LYS A 157 15.19 -18.84 -2.32
N THR A 158 14.62 -18.31 -3.40
CA THR A 158 13.19 -18.07 -3.70
C THR A 158 12.27 -17.92 -2.49
N ILE A 159 11.80 -16.69 -2.24
CA ILE A 159 10.53 -16.23 -1.62
C ILE A 159 10.76 -14.75 -1.27
N PRO A 160 9.94 -13.78 -1.72
CA PRO A 160 8.54 -13.72 -1.33
C PRO A 160 7.75 -14.82 -2.01
N ALA A 161 6.89 -15.55 -1.29
CA ALA A 161 6.06 -16.61 -1.86
C ALA A 161 4.97 -16.04 -2.79
N THR A 162 5.06 -14.75 -3.13
CA THR A 162 4.17 -14.02 -4.00
C THR A 162 4.82 -13.84 -5.36
N ALA A 163 4.03 -13.97 -6.43
CA ALA A 163 4.44 -13.98 -7.84
C ALA A 163 5.22 -12.74 -8.36
N ASN A 164 5.61 -11.79 -7.50
CA ASN A 164 6.14 -10.48 -7.87
C ASN A 164 7.48 -10.15 -7.16
N ALA A 165 8.37 -11.12 -6.97
CA ALA A 165 9.71 -10.84 -6.44
C ALA A 165 10.58 -10.01 -7.40
N GLY A 166 10.18 -9.82 -8.65
CA GLY A 166 11.00 -9.10 -9.63
C GLY A 166 12.30 -9.83 -9.95
N ASN A 167 13.28 -9.08 -10.43
CA ASN A 167 14.63 -9.52 -10.76
C ASN A 167 15.65 -9.14 -9.69
N CYS A 168 15.34 -8.18 -8.81
CA CYS A 168 16.33 -7.51 -7.98
C CYS A 168 15.87 -7.33 -6.53
N LEU A 169 16.84 -7.20 -5.63
CA LEU A 169 16.63 -6.91 -4.22
C LEU A 169 17.67 -5.90 -3.71
N PHE A 170 17.46 -5.36 -2.52
CA PHE A 170 18.48 -4.61 -1.78
C PHE A 170 19.26 -5.51 -0.84
N TYR A 171 20.58 -5.41 -0.89
CA TYR A 171 21.53 -6.27 -0.18
C TYR A 171 22.62 -5.45 0.51
N GLY A 172 23.02 -5.84 1.72
CA GLY A 172 23.95 -5.09 2.56
C GLY A 172 25.42 -5.07 2.12
N ASN A 173 25.85 -5.99 1.26
CA ASN A 173 27.23 -6.08 0.76
C ASN A 173 28.30 -6.15 1.87
N THR A 174 29.48 -5.53 1.74
CA THR A 174 30.61 -5.77 2.67
C THR A 174 30.66 -4.81 3.86
N ASP A 175 29.92 -3.71 3.82
CA ASP A 175 29.85 -2.76 4.94
C ASP A 175 29.13 -3.33 6.15
N ALA A 176 29.61 -2.96 7.35
CA ALA A 176 28.98 -3.39 8.60
C ALA A 176 27.60 -2.75 8.81
N ASN A 177 27.40 -1.54 8.31
CA ASN A 177 26.11 -0.86 8.29
C ASN A 177 26.01 -0.09 6.99
N THR A 178 24.89 -0.25 6.29
CA THR A 178 24.59 0.51 5.08
C THR A 178 23.12 0.90 5.06
N SER A 179 22.83 1.99 4.36
CA SER A 179 21.47 2.52 4.29
C SER A 179 21.14 3.13 2.94
N ILE A 180 19.86 3.10 2.60
CA ILE A 180 19.28 3.91 1.54
C ILE A 180 18.09 4.72 2.08
N TRP A 181 17.86 5.89 1.51
CA TRP A 181 16.69 6.70 1.86
C TRP A 181 16.13 7.57 0.73
N GLN A 182 14.83 7.82 0.84
CA GLN A 182 14.08 8.78 0.03
C GLN A 182 13.29 9.70 0.93
N THR A 183 13.32 11.01 0.63
CA THR A 183 12.41 11.98 1.24
C THR A 183 11.31 12.31 0.25
N ILE A 184 10.08 11.97 0.62
CA ILE A 184 8.91 12.05 -0.24
C ILE A 184 8.04 13.22 0.21
N ASN A 185 7.64 14.08 -0.72
CA ASN A 185 6.70 15.16 -0.46
C ASN A 185 5.26 14.62 -0.39
N LEU A 186 4.61 14.76 0.78
CA LEU A 186 3.26 14.27 1.02
C LEU A 186 2.20 15.06 0.23
N THR A 187 2.48 16.32 -0.14
CA THR A 187 1.52 17.16 -0.89
C THR A 187 1.26 16.64 -2.29
N ASN A 188 2.06 15.69 -2.78
CA ASN A 188 1.82 15.01 -4.06
C ASN A 188 0.81 13.86 -3.93
N TYR A 189 0.48 13.45 -2.70
CA TYR A 189 -0.30 12.23 -2.42
C TYR A 189 -1.54 12.48 -1.56
N ALA A 190 -1.59 13.55 -0.77
CA ALA A 190 -2.78 13.91 -0.02
C ALA A 190 -2.86 15.42 0.19
N ASP A 191 -4.08 15.93 0.30
CA ASP A 191 -4.29 17.31 0.73
C ASP A 191 -3.78 17.53 2.15
N SER A 192 -3.04 18.63 2.32
CA SER A 192 -2.47 18.98 3.62
C SER A 192 -3.55 19.19 4.69
N SER A 193 -4.75 19.67 4.33
CA SER A 193 -5.86 19.82 5.27
C SER A 193 -6.40 18.47 5.79
N LEU A 194 -6.34 17.40 4.99
CA LEU A 194 -6.68 16.05 5.45
C LEU A 194 -5.63 15.51 6.44
N ILE A 195 -4.35 15.77 6.16
CA ILE A 195 -3.24 15.45 7.07
C ILE A 195 -3.39 16.23 8.39
N ASP A 196 -3.64 17.53 8.31
CA ASP A 196 -3.72 18.42 9.48
C ASP A 196 -4.96 18.12 10.34
N SER A 197 -6.03 17.58 9.75
CA SER A 197 -7.21 17.06 10.48
C SER A 197 -7.01 15.66 11.06
N GLN A 198 -5.83 15.05 10.88
CA GLN A 198 -5.47 13.71 11.37
C GLN A 198 -6.44 12.61 10.92
N THR A 199 -6.96 12.74 9.70
CA THR A 199 -7.81 11.70 9.09
C THR A 199 -7.03 10.76 8.18
N VAL A 200 -5.85 11.19 7.70
CA VAL A 200 -4.98 10.39 6.85
C VAL A 200 -4.18 9.37 7.68
N LYS A 201 -4.22 8.11 7.24
CA LYS A 201 -3.42 7.00 7.73
C LYS A 201 -2.35 6.63 6.72
N PHE A 202 -1.29 5.99 7.20
CA PHE A 202 -0.28 5.36 6.35
C PHE A 202 -0.27 3.83 6.55
N ASN A 203 0.15 3.12 5.52
CA ASN A 203 0.60 1.73 5.59
C ASN A 203 2.05 1.68 5.11
N LEU A 204 2.95 1.18 5.96
CA LEU A 204 4.33 0.86 5.62
C LEU A 204 4.44 -0.66 5.54
N SER A 205 4.96 -1.19 4.44
CA SER A 205 5.25 -2.61 4.30
C SER A 205 6.51 -2.88 3.50
N ALA A 206 7.12 -4.04 3.74
CA ALA A 206 8.24 -4.54 2.97
C ALA A 206 8.37 -6.06 3.15
N TRP A 207 9.12 -6.67 2.25
CA TRP A 207 9.70 -7.98 2.47
C TRP A 207 11.10 -7.80 3.02
N LEU A 208 11.34 -8.30 4.24
CA LEU A 208 12.63 -8.20 4.93
C LEU A 208 13.16 -9.60 5.23
N GLY A 209 14.45 -9.81 4.99
CA GLY A 209 15.02 -11.15 5.01
C GLY A 209 16.51 -11.19 5.30
N GLY A 210 17.06 -12.38 5.09
CA GLY A 210 18.50 -12.62 5.18
C GLY A 210 18.88 -14.06 4.86
N PHE A 211 20.15 -14.40 5.12
CA PHE A 211 20.73 -15.70 4.80
C PHE A 211 20.80 -16.65 5.99
N SER A 212 20.34 -17.91 5.82
CA SER A 212 20.61 -19.03 6.72
C SER A 212 20.51 -18.66 8.22
N THR A 213 21.50 -19.05 9.04
CA THR A 213 21.65 -18.71 10.45
C THR A 213 22.29 -17.35 10.71
N HIS A 214 22.64 -16.57 9.69
CA HIS A 214 23.32 -15.29 9.88
C HIS A 214 22.36 -14.25 10.46
N ASN A 215 22.75 -13.59 11.56
CA ASN A 215 21.87 -12.66 12.26
C ASN A 215 21.99 -11.20 11.77
N ASP A 216 22.43 -11.01 10.52
CA ASP A 216 22.34 -9.71 9.85
C ASP A 216 20.87 -9.32 9.73
N THR A 217 20.59 -8.04 9.88
CA THR A 217 19.21 -7.54 9.97
C THR A 217 18.92 -6.51 8.91
N ALA A 218 17.72 -6.56 8.34
CA ALA A 218 17.13 -5.48 7.57
C ALA A 218 15.99 -4.84 8.37
N THR A 219 15.95 -3.50 8.39
CA THR A 219 14.91 -2.70 9.04
C THR A 219 14.50 -1.57 8.11
N VAL A 220 13.20 -1.26 8.06
CA VAL A 220 12.69 -0.07 7.39
C VAL A 220 11.99 0.81 8.40
N PHE A 221 12.27 2.10 8.39
CA PHE A 221 11.55 3.06 9.22
C PHE A 221 11.18 4.31 8.44
N ILE A 222 10.11 4.95 8.90
CA ILE A 222 9.63 6.22 8.37
C ILE A 222 9.64 7.28 9.46
N THR A 223 10.03 8.49 9.06
CA THR A 223 9.98 9.69 9.91
C THR A 223 9.28 10.81 9.16
N PHE A 224 8.31 11.44 9.80
CA PHE A 224 7.58 12.58 9.22
C PHE A 224 8.23 13.90 9.61
N PHE A 225 8.20 14.87 8.71
CA PHE A 225 8.73 16.21 8.92
C PHE A 225 7.70 17.26 8.52
N ASP A 226 7.71 18.38 9.24
CA ASP A 226 6.92 19.56 8.90
C ASP A 226 7.55 20.39 7.77
N GLN A 227 6.92 21.52 7.43
CA GLN A 227 7.42 22.44 6.40
C GLN A 227 8.79 23.07 6.72
N ASN A 228 9.22 23.05 7.98
CA ASN A 228 10.49 23.62 8.45
C ASN A 228 11.56 22.52 8.64
N ASN A 229 11.32 21.32 8.08
CA ASN A 229 12.14 20.14 8.26
C ASN A 229 12.32 19.72 9.73
N GLN A 230 11.36 20.03 10.60
CA GLN A 230 11.33 19.54 11.97
C GLN A 230 10.57 18.22 12.02
N LYS A 231 11.16 17.23 12.71
CA LYS A 231 10.51 15.94 12.91
C LYS A 231 9.19 16.12 13.67
N VAL A 232 8.13 15.50 13.17
CA VAL A 232 6.80 15.48 13.80
C VAL A 232 6.33 14.04 14.02
N GLY A 233 5.63 13.82 15.12
CA GLY A 233 5.15 12.49 15.52
C GLY A 233 6.26 11.49 15.87
N ASN A 234 5.85 10.23 15.99
CA ASN A 234 6.74 9.12 16.33
C ASN A 234 7.33 8.48 15.07
N VAL A 235 8.52 7.91 15.21
CA VAL A 235 9.09 7.03 14.18
C VAL A 235 8.28 5.75 14.14
N SER A 236 7.95 5.27 12.94
CA SER A 236 7.34 3.96 12.73
C SER A 236 8.30 3.07 11.97
N SER A 237 8.36 1.79 12.34
CA SER A 237 9.32 0.86 11.75
C SER A 237 8.73 -0.53 11.54
N ILE A 238 9.35 -1.26 10.62
CA ILE A 238 9.17 -2.69 10.40
C ILE A 238 10.53 -3.38 10.43
N GLY A 239 10.58 -4.55 11.04
CA GLY A 239 11.84 -5.18 11.43
C GLY A 239 12.40 -4.63 12.76
N PRO A 240 13.63 -4.97 13.13
CA PRO A 240 14.57 -5.80 12.37
C PRO A 240 14.03 -7.21 12.13
N VAL A 241 14.34 -7.81 10.98
CA VAL A 241 14.18 -9.26 10.78
C VAL A 241 15.49 -9.95 11.10
N THR A 242 15.45 -10.85 12.09
CA THR A 242 16.59 -11.63 12.59
C THR A 242 16.65 -13.03 11.96
N ASN A 243 17.73 -13.78 12.23
CA ASN A 243 17.78 -15.20 11.87
C ASN A 243 16.68 -16.03 12.57
N THR A 244 16.31 -15.65 13.79
CA THR A 244 15.33 -16.35 14.63
C THR A 244 13.93 -16.16 14.07
N ASP A 245 13.59 -14.94 13.62
CA ASP A 245 12.35 -14.67 12.90
C ASP A 245 12.22 -15.55 11.65
N ARG A 246 13.34 -15.76 10.95
CA ARG A 246 13.44 -16.61 9.76
C ARG A 246 13.58 -18.09 10.07
N GLN A 247 13.53 -18.51 11.33
CA GLN A 247 13.73 -19.91 11.75
C GLN A 247 15.04 -20.51 11.22
N ASN A 248 16.11 -19.72 11.18
CA ASN A 248 17.44 -20.10 10.70
C ASN A 248 17.50 -20.57 9.24
N VAL A 249 16.54 -20.17 8.39
CA VAL A 249 16.59 -20.42 6.95
C VAL A 249 16.70 -19.12 6.17
N THR A 250 17.27 -19.19 4.96
CA THR A 250 17.15 -18.08 4.02
C THR A 250 15.68 -17.88 3.67
N SER A 251 15.15 -16.70 3.94
CA SER A 251 13.78 -16.34 3.58
C SER A 251 13.56 -14.85 3.70
N PHE A 252 12.62 -14.32 2.93
CA PHE A 252 11.98 -13.06 3.25
C PHE A 252 10.72 -13.29 4.09
N LEU A 253 10.46 -12.36 5.00
CA LEU A 253 9.23 -12.28 5.77
C LEU A 253 8.56 -10.96 5.49
N PHE A 254 7.27 -11.02 5.16
CA PHE A 254 6.47 -9.82 5.04
C PHE A 254 6.36 -9.15 6.42
N ARG A 255 6.59 -7.84 6.45
CA ARG A 255 6.40 -7.00 7.62
C ARG A 255 5.58 -5.78 7.21
N GLN A 256 4.65 -5.41 8.07
CA GLN A 256 3.84 -4.21 7.87
C GLN A 256 3.55 -3.52 9.20
N THR A 257 3.30 -2.22 9.13
CA THR A 257 2.73 -1.44 10.21
C THR A 257 1.84 -0.33 9.64
N THR A 258 0.89 0.14 10.43
CA THR A 258 -0.01 1.23 10.07
C THR A 258 -0.05 2.27 11.18
N GLY A 259 -0.43 3.49 10.83
CA GLY A 259 -0.57 4.57 11.80
C GLY A 259 -1.23 5.79 11.19
N LEU A 260 -1.45 6.81 12.01
CA LEU A 260 -1.89 8.13 11.54
C LEU A 260 -0.68 8.91 11.00
N VAL A 261 -0.91 9.67 9.93
CA VAL A 261 0.05 10.71 9.53
C VAL A 261 -0.07 11.86 10.55
N PRO A 262 1.03 12.30 11.20
CA PRO A 262 0.98 13.38 12.17
C PRO A 262 0.46 14.69 11.57
N ALA A 263 -0.33 15.43 12.35
CA ALA A 263 -0.74 16.79 11.95
C ALA A 263 0.49 17.67 11.65
N GLY A 264 0.43 18.47 10.59
CA GLY A 264 1.53 19.32 10.16
C GLY A 264 2.61 18.62 9.34
N ALA A 265 2.56 17.30 9.15
CA ALA A 265 3.50 16.60 8.28
C ALA A 265 3.37 17.09 6.82
N ARG A 266 4.52 17.31 6.17
CA ARG A 266 4.63 17.73 4.76
C ARG A 266 5.55 16.82 3.96
N SER A 267 6.49 16.16 4.61
CA SER A 267 7.30 15.11 3.99
C SER A 267 7.43 13.89 4.90
N VAL A 268 7.75 12.77 4.28
CA VAL A 268 8.14 11.53 4.98
C VAL A 268 9.47 11.06 4.42
N THR A 269 10.41 10.75 5.29
CA THR A 269 11.64 10.06 4.89
C THR A 269 11.50 8.58 5.18
N VAL A 270 11.68 7.77 4.14
CA VAL A 270 11.73 6.30 4.23
C VAL A 270 13.21 5.92 4.24
N PHE A 271 13.62 5.21 5.29
CA PHE A 271 14.97 4.70 5.46
C PHE A 271 14.95 3.19 5.49
N VAL A 272 15.85 2.58 4.73
CA VAL A 272 16.20 1.15 4.83
C VAL A 272 17.60 1.07 5.42
N VAL A 273 17.76 0.27 6.47
CA VAL A 273 19.05 0.01 7.10
C VAL A 273 19.31 -1.48 7.11
N ILE A 274 20.50 -1.86 6.68
CA ILE A 274 21.02 -3.22 6.75
C ILE A 274 22.25 -3.21 7.65
N SER A 275 22.22 -4.04 8.69
CA SER A 275 23.26 -4.13 9.72
C SER A 275 23.84 -5.53 9.80
N ARG A 276 25.17 -5.60 9.70
CA ARG A 276 25.94 -6.84 9.79
C ARG A 276 26.08 -7.28 11.23
N SER A 277 25.84 -8.57 11.50
CA SER A 277 26.09 -9.16 12.81
C SER A 277 27.52 -9.70 12.93
N ILE A 278 27.99 -10.47 11.95
CA ILE A 278 29.31 -11.12 11.99
C ILE A 278 29.85 -11.39 10.58
N GLY A 279 31.17 -11.58 10.47
CA GLY A 279 31.81 -11.98 9.22
C GLY A 279 32.08 -10.81 8.28
N PRO A 280 32.50 -11.10 7.04
CA PRO A 280 32.89 -10.06 6.08
C PRO A 280 31.73 -9.52 5.24
N ILE A 281 30.54 -10.14 5.31
CA ILE A 281 29.40 -9.82 4.46
C ILE A 281 28.17 -9.55 5.33
N SER A 282 27.40 -8.54 4.95
CA SER A 282 26.12 -8.16 5.55
C SER A 282 24.96 -8.79 4.77
N ASP A 283 24.42 -9.88 5.30
CA ASP A 283 23.36 -10.66 4.65
C ASP A 283 21.94 -10.26 5.02
N GLY A 284 21.71 -8.98 5.31
CA GLY A 284 20.36 -8.45 5.37
C GLY A 284 19.83 -8.20 3.96
N TYR A 285 18.55 -8.52 3.75
CA TYR A 285 17.85 -8.34 2.48
C TYR A 285 16.59 -7.51 2.68
N ALA A 286 16.31 -6.60 1.74
CA ALA A 286 15.06 -5.85 1.68
C ALA A 286 14.55 -5.79 0.24
N ASP A 287 13.24 -5.87 0.07
CA ASP A 287 12.61 -5.81 -1.24
C ASP A 287 11.14 -5.36 -1.08
N ASN A 288 10.55 -4.84 -2.16
CA ASN A 288 9.14 -4.49 -2.27
C ASN A 288 8.70 -3.57 -1.12
N ILE A 289 9.48 -2.50 -0.89
CA ILE A 289 9.18 -1.45 0.10
C ILE A 289 8.05 -0.57 -0.42
N ASN A 290 6.97 -0.49 0.36
CA ASN A 290 5.79 0.26 0.02
C ASN A 290 5.38 1.21 1.14
N VAL A 291 4.98 2.43 0.75
CA VAL A 291 4.27 3.38 1.60
C VAL A 291 3.03 3.87 0.88
N PHE A 292 1.85 3.66 1.47
CA PHE A 292 0.57 4.12 0.96
C PHE A 292 -0.11 5.05 1.94
N LEU A 293 -0.86 6.03 1.44
CA LEU A 293 -1.80 6.83 2.23
C LEU A 293 -3.23 6.37 1.99
N TYR A 294 -4.05 6.40 3.04
CA TYR A 294 -5.48 6.12 2.99
C TYR A 294 -6.25 6.88 4.08
N GLN A 295 -7.58 6.88 4.03
CA GLN A 295 -8.45 7.46 5.05
C GLN A 295 -9.24 6.37 5.78
#